data_AF-A0A5E4AWH0-F1
#
_entry.id   AF-A0A5E4AWH0-F1
#
_cell.length_a   1.000
_cell.length_b   1.000
_cell.length_c   1.000
_cell.angle_alpha   90.00
_cell.angle_beta   90.00
_cell.angle_gamma   90.00
#
_symmetry.space_group_name_H-M   'P 1'
#
loop_
_entity.id
_entity.type
_entity.pdbx_description
1 polymer ?
#
loop_
_entity_poly.entity_id
_entity_poly.type
_entity_poly.pdbx_seq_one_letter_code
_entity_poly.pdbx_strand_id
1 'polypeptide(L)' 'MASKKREVQLQTVINSQSQWDEMLQNKGLTVIDVYQAWCGPCKAVQPLFRKMKNELNEDEILHFVVVRISCSLNYCSLVI' A
#
# COMPACT_ATOMS: atom_id res chain seq x y z
N MET A 1 -29.06 9.09 -1.70
CA MET A 1 -27.95 9.96 -1.28
C MET A 1 -26.66 9.27 -1.70
N ALA A 2 -26.10 9.65 -2.85
CA ALA A 2 -24.87 9.04 -3.36
C ALA A 2 -23.69 9.62 -2.56
N SER A 3 -23.18 8.83 -1.61
CA SER A 3 -21.96 9.17 -0.88
C SER A 3 -20.84 9.42 -1.90
N LYS A 4 -20.41 10.68 -1.98
CA LYS A 4 -19.29 11.16 -2.78
C LYS A 4 -18.05 10.39 -2.34
N LYS A 5 -17.69 9.36 -3.12
CA LYS A 5 -16.48 8.56 -2.93
C LYS A 5 -15.29 9.49 -3.17
N ARG A 6 -14.78 10.10 -2.10
CA ARG A 6 -13.48 10.77 -2.13
C ARG A 6 -12.46 9.69 -2.51
N GLU A 7 -11.88 9.82 -3.70
CA GLU A 7 -10.64 9.13 -4.03
C GLU A 7 -9.56 9.73 -3.13
N VAL A 8 -9.48 9.23 -1.91
CA VAL A 8 -8.32 9.42 -1.06
C VAL A 8 -7.17 8.68 -1.76
N GLN A 9 -6.05 9.36 -1.98
CA GLN A 9 -4.79 8.70 -2.36
C GLN A 9 -4.31 7.86 -1.15
N LEU A 10 -4.92 6.68 -0.99
CA LEU A 10 -4.78 5.83 0.20
C LEU A 10 -3.49 5.00 0.23
N GLN A 11 -2.72 5.00 -0.86
CA GLN A 11 -1.56 4.16 -1.04
C GLN A 11 -0.34 5.02 -1.39
N THR A 12 0.56 5.14 -0.42
CA THR A 12 1.89 5.71 -0.64
C THR A 12 2.76 4.65 -1.31
N VAL A 13 3.25 4.96 -2.52
CA VAL A 13 4.21 4.11 -3.21
C VAL A 13 5.60 4.49 -2.72
N ILE A 14 6.29 3.52 -2.11
CA ILE A 14 7.66 3.70 -1.65
C ILE A 14 8.61 3.25 -2.75
N ASN A 15 9.45 4.17 -3.21
CA ASN A 15 10.50 3.90 -4.20
C ASN A 15 11.88 4.37 -3.73
N SER A 16 11.98 4.90 -2.51
CA SER A 16 13.21 5.45 -1.93
C SER A 16 13.38 4.99 -0.49
N GLN A 17 14.60 4.61 -0.11
CA GLN A 17 14.99 4.25 1.27
C GLN A 17 14.56 5.30 2.30
N SER A 18 14.68 6.58 1.98
CA SER A 18 14.24 7.67 2.87
C SER A 18 12.74 7.65 3.17
N GLN A 19 11.90 7.32 2.18
CA GLN A 19 10.45 7.21 2.38
C GLN A 19 10.11 5.98 3.23
N TRP A 20 10.90 4.91 3.09
CA TRP A 20 10.76 3.72 3.93
C TRP A 20 11.08 4.04 5.39
N ASP A 21 12.19 4.72 5.65
CA ASP A 21 12.58 5.14 6.99
C ASP A 21 11.56 6.10 7.63
N GLU A 22 10.97 7.02 6.85
CA GLU A 22 9.87 7.88 7.30
C GLU A 22 8.61 7.07 7.66
N MET A 23 8.23 6.08 6.84
CA MET A 23 7.10 5.21 7.15
C MET A 23 7.31 4.35 8.40
N LEU A 24 8.54 3.90 8.66
CA LEU A 24 8.86 3.14 9.87
C LEU A 24 8.74 3.98 11.15
N GLN A 25 8.87 5.31 11.04
CA GLN A 25 8.72 6.22 12.17
C GLN A 25 7.25 6.53 12.49
N ASN A 26 6.32 6.22 11.58
CA ASN A 26 4.90 6.40 11.83
C ASN A 26 4.41 5.42 12.91
N LYS A 27 3.73 5.97 13.91
CA LYS A 27 3.09 5.18 14.97
C LYS A 27 1.78 4.61 14.46
N GLY A 28 1.58 3.30 14.59
CA GLY A 28 0.36 2.63 14.17
C GLY A 28 0.64 1.25 13.54
N LEU A 29 -0.41 0.65 13.00
CA LEU A 29 -0.35 -0.54 12.17
C LEU A 29 -0.08 -0.14 10.72
N THR A 30 1.05 -0.62 10.20
CA THR A 30 1.42 -0.43 8.79
C THR A 30 1.17 -1.72 8.01
N VAL A 31 0.31 -1.65 7.01
CA VAL A 31 0.04 -2.74 6.06
C VAL A 31 0.81 -2.47 4.79
N ILE A 32 1.69 -3.40 4.42
CA ILE A 32 2.55 -3.30 3.24
C ILE A 32 2.05 -4.27 2.18
N ASP A 33 1.55 -3.73 1.08
CA ASP A 33 1.17 -4.50 -0.12
C ASP A 33 2.37 -4.57 -1.06
N VAL A 34 2.95 -5.77 -1.19
CA VAL A 34 4.10 -6.03 -2.05
C VAL A 34 3.59 -6.58 -3.38
N TYR A 35 3.79 -5.82 -4.46
CA TYR A 35 3.25 -6.18 -5.78
C TYR A 35 4.30 -6.12 -6.89
N GLN A 36 3.98 -6.84 -7.97
CA GLN A 36 4.74 -6.84 -9.22
C GLN A 36 3.91 -6.26 -10.36
N ALA A 37 4.58 -5.67 -11.35
CA ALA A 37 3.92 -5.05 -12.50
C ALA A 37 3.03 -6.02 -13.29
N TRP A 38 3.41 -7.30 -13.34
CA TRP A 38 2.69 -8.37 -14.04
C TRP A 38 1.76 -9.19 -13.11
N CYS A 39 1.64 -8.84 -11.83
CA CYS A 39 0.73 -9.52 -10.92
C CYS A 39 -0.72 -9.10 -11.20
N GLY A 40 -1.40 -9.84 -12.08
CA GLY A 40 -2.83 -9.68 -12.37
C GLY A 40 -3.73 -9.76 -11.12
N PRO A 41 -3.58 -10.79 -10.27
CA PRO A 41 -4.38 -10.92 -9.05
C PRO A 41 -4.21 -9.74 -8.08
N CYS A 42 -2.99 -9.20 -7.94
CA CYS A 42 -2.71 -8.09 -7.03
C CYS A 42 -3.55 -6.85 -7.37
N LYS A 43 -3.76 -6.56 -8.66
CA LYS A 43 -4.60 -5.44 -9.11
C LYS A 43 -6.08 -5.58 -8.69
N ALA A 44 -6.58 -6.82 -8.60
CA ALA A 44 -7.95 -7.08 -8.16
C ALA A 44 -8.12 -6.89 -6.63
N VAL A 45 -7.06 -7.06 -5.85
CA VAL A 45 -7.09 -6.91 -4.38
C VAL A 45 -6.92 -5.45 -3.94
N GLN A 46 -6.22 -4.61 -4.72
CA GLN A 46 -6.10 -3.17 -4.44
C GLN A 46 -7.42 -2.43 -4.10
N PRO A 47 -8.53 -2.58 -4.85
CA PRO A 47 -9.78 -1.93 -4.51
C PRO A 47 -10.41 -2.47 -3.22
N LEU A 48 -10.07 -3.69 -2.80
CA LEU A 48 -10.55 -4.27 -1.54
C LEU A 48 -9.87 -3.61 -0.34
N PHE A 49 -8.55 -3.40 -0.40
CA PHE A 49 -7.82 -2.63 0.62
C PHE A 49 -8.34 -1.21 0.76
N ARG A 50 -8.71 -0.56 -0.36
CA ARG A 50 -9.34 0.76 -0.32
C ARG A 50 -10.70 0.75 0.37
N LYS A 51 -11.51 -0.30 0.19
CA LYS A 51 -12.79 -0.44 0.91
C LYS A 51 -12.57 -0.62 2.40
N MET A 52 -11.65 -1.51 2.79
CA MET A 52 -11.31 -1.75 4.19
C MET A 52 -10.83 -0.48 4.88
N LYS A 53 -9.96 0.32 4.24
CA LYS A 53 -9.52 1.59 4.83
C LYS A 53 -10.67 2.60 5.01
N ASN A 54 -11.58 2.70 4.04
CA ASN A 54 -12.73 3.60 4.15
C ASN A 54 -13.73 3.17 5.23
N GLU A 55 -13.89 1.86 5.45
CA GLU A 55 -14.77 1.31 6.49
C GLU A 55 -14.16 1.45 7.88
N LEU A 56 -12.84 1.29 7.98
CA LEU A 56 -12.13 1.36 9.25
C LEU A 56 -11.85 2.80 9.71
N ASN A 57 -11.78 3.78 8.78
CA ASN A 57 -11.72 5.24 9.03
C ASN A 57 -10.80 5.70 10.18
N GLU A 58 -9.79 4.89 10.48
CA GLU A 58 -8.78 5.07 11.51
C GLU A 58 -7.49 5.53 10.82
N ASP A 59 -7.56 6.71 10.21
CA ASP A 59 -6.42 7.30 9.48
C ASP A 59 -5.18 7.53 10.36
N GLU A 60 -5.35 7.57 11.68
CA GLU A 60 -4.25 7.72 12.64
C GLU A 60 -3.59 6.39 13.02
N ILE A 61 -4.24 5.25 12.77
CA ILE A 61 -3.74 3.94 13.20
C ILE A 61 -3.35 3.06 12.02
N LEU A 62 -3.97 3.21 10.85
CA LEU A 62 -3.80 2.30 9.72
C LEU A 62 -3.15 2.97 8.49
N HIS A 63 -1.86 2.69 8.34
CA HIS A 63 -1.05 3.14 7.21
C HIS A 63 -1.00 2.05 6.14
N PHE A 64 -1.43 2.38 4.91
CA PHE A 64 -1.34 1.46 3.77
C PHE A 64 -0.24 1.91 2.83
N VAL A 65 0.73 1.04 2.64
CA VAL A 65 1.92 1.28 1.85
C VAL A 65 1.99 0.25 0.75
N VAL A 66 2.42 0.67 -0.44
CA VAL A 66 2.59 -0.23 -1.57
C VAL A 66 4.04 -0.20 -1.99
N VAL A 67 4.63 -1.38 -2.12
CA VAL A 67 6.02 -1.51 -2.53
C VAL A 67 6.12 -2.38 -3.77
N ARG A 68 6.90 -1.90 -4.73
CA ARG A 68 7.21 -2.65 -5.94
C ARG A 68 8.34 -3.62 -5.66
N ILE A 69 8.15 -4.87 -6.03
CA ILE A 69 9.20 -5.88 -5.95
C ILE A 69 9.69 -6.25 -7.34
N SER A 70 11.02 -6.40 -7.48
CA SER A 70 11.65 -6.99 -8.65
C SER A 70 12.07 -8.40 -8.30
N CYS A 71 11.52 -9.38 -9.00
CA CYS A 71 11.81 -10.78 -8.72
C CYS A 71 12.42 -11.43 -9.95
N SER A 72 13.63 -11.97 -9.77
CA SER A 72 14.33 -12.74 -10.78
C SER A 72 14.51 -14.15 -10.25
N LEU A 73 13.81 -15.11 -10.86
CA LEU A 73 13.86 -16.57 -10.69
C LEU A 73 13.62 -17.11 -9.26
N ASN A 74 14.44 -16.75 -8.28
CA ASN A 74 14.33 -17.21 -6.88
C ASN A 74 14.69 -16.14 -5.84
N TYR A 75 14.98 -14.91 -6.28
CA TYR A 75 15.28 -13.79 -5.38
C TYR A 75 14.33 -12.64 -5.67
N CYS A 76 13.58 -12.26 -4.66
CA CYS A 76 12.61 -11.19 -4.69
C CYS A 76 13.20 -10.05 -3.85
N SER A 77 13.79 -9.05 -4.51
CA SER A 77 14.36 -7.89 -3.81
C SER A 77 13.35 -6.74 -3.84
N LEU A 78 13.10 -6.17 -2.67
CA LEU A 78 12.37 -4.93 -2.56
C LEU A 78 13.16 -3.85 -3.32
N VAL A 79 12.49 -3.16 -4.25
CA VAL A 79 13.09 -1.99 -4.90
C VAL A 79 12.65 -0.80 -4.04
N ILE A 80 13.45 -0.53 -3.00
CA ILE A 80 13.35 0.66 -2.15
C ILE A 80 14.46 1.62 -2.56
#